data_AF-A0A838E001-F1
#
_entry.id   AF-A0A838E001-F1
#
_cell.length_a   1.000
_cell.length_b   1.000
_cell.length_c   1.000
_cell.angle_alpha   90.00
_cell.angle_beta   90.00
_cell.angle_gamma   90.00
#
_symmetry.space_group_name_H-M   'P 1'
#
loop_
_entity.id
_entity.type
_entity.pdbx_description
1 polymer ?
#
loop_
_entity_poly.entity_id
_entity_poly.type
_entity_poly.pdbx_seq_one_letter_code
_entity_poly.pdbx_strand_id
1 'polypeptide(L)'
;MRGETVAPTSRPDTGEGVRPWDPGRSPLEHAEHGGAGANDGGERGFTPPGATSQSGANGEDMSSGGTATLTGTRRATDLRVVGKAERKVDAVKLVTGKPAFVDDIDLRELLHARLLTSPHAHALIRDIDASEARALPGVHAVLTHKDVPRIPYTTAGQSWPEPGPHDQYCLDTTVRFVGDRVAAVAAETPEIAEQALSLIKVDYEVLPAILDSRRAIEPGAQRIHPEPESYRIYDAARNIAAHIHAEVGDVERGFAESDLVVEKEYIVPQVQQTPIENHIVITYWDEDDRLVVR
;
A
#
# COMPACT_ATOMS: atom_id res chain seq x y z
N MET A 1 -31.86 22.67 -25.81
CA MET A 1 -30.66 23.33 -26.36
C MET A 1 -29.67 22.24 -26.69
N ARG A 2 -29.16 22.21 -27.93
CA ARG A 2 -28.10 21.29 -28.35
C ARG A 2 -26.75 21.93 -27.98
N GLY A 3 -25.83 21.14 -27.43
CA GLY A 3 -24.43 21.51 -27.14
C GLY A 3 -23.75 20.27 -26.57
N GLU A 4 -23.18 19.43 -27.43
CA GLU A 4 -21.76 19.39 -27.82
C GLU A 4 -20.98 18.39 -26.96
N THR A 5 -20.67 17.27 -27.59
CA THR A 5 -19.89 16.14 -27.08
C THR A 5 -18.41 16.51 -27.11
N VAL A 6 -17.76 16.58 -25.96
CA VAL A 6 -16.30 16.72 -25.86
C VAL A 6 -15.67 15.34 -25.96
N ALA A 7 -14.87 15.12 -27.00
CA ALA A 7 -14.06 13.91 -27.17
C ALA A 7 -12.92 13.86 -26.14
N PRO A 8 -12.49 12.67 -25.67
CA PRO A 8 -11.40 12.55 -24.71
C PRO A 8 -10.08 12.98 -25.36
N THR A 9 -9.43 13.93 -24.71
CA THR A 9 -8.10 14.43 -25.07
C THR A 9 -7.05 13.33 -24.96
N SER A 10 -6.16 13.32 -25.94
CA SER A 10 -5.02 12.43 -26.12
C SER A 10 -4.10 12.37 -24.90
N ARG A 11 -3.52 11.17 -24.71
CA ARG A 11 -2.45 10.84 -23.75
C ARG A 11 -1.38 11.95 -23.66
N PRO A 12 -0.82 12.22 -22.47
CA PRO A 12 0.44 12.94 -22.40
C PRO A 12 1.54 12.10 -23.06
N ASP A 13 2.28 12.79 -23.91
CA ASP A 13 3.49 12.36 -24.59
C ASP A 13 4.48 11.73 -23.59
N THR A 14 4.81 10.45 -23.79
CA THR A 14 5.88 9.77 -23.07
C THR A 14 7.21 10.26 -23.61
N GLY A 15 7.70 11.35 -23.03
CA GLY A 15 9.10 11.75 -23.15
C GLY A 15 10.02 10.59 -22.77
N GLU A 16 11.04 10.42 -23.59
CA GLU A 16 11.99 9.31 -23.65
C GLU A 16 12.57 8.86 -22.30
N GLY A 17 12.70 7.55 -22.09
CA GLY A 17 13.78 7.00 -21.25
C GLY A 17 13.47 5.98 -20.15
N VAL A 18 12.27 5.38 -20.04
CA VAL A 18 12.05 4.32 -19.04
C VAL A 18 12.32 2.94 -19.67
N ARG A 19 13.46 2.33 -19.32
CA ARG A 19 13.78 0.95 -19.73
C ARG A 19 12.89 -0.04 -18.96
N PRO A 20 12.49 -1.16 -19.57
CA PRO A 20 11.81 -2.25 -18.86
C PRO A 20 12.66 -2.76 -17.70
N TRP A 21 12.00 -3.14 -16.60
CA TRP A 21 12.65 -3.75 -15.45
C TRP A 21 13.29 -5.09 -15.85
N ASP A 22 14.58 -5.24 -15.54
CA ASP A 22 15.40 -6.42 -15.86
C ASP A 22 15.68 -7.20 -14.56
N PRO A 23 15.16 -8.43 -14.40
CA PRO A 23 15.33 -9.23 -13.20
C PRO A 23 16.78 -9.70 -12.96
N GLY A 24 17.72 -9.44 -13.88
CA GLY A 24 19.12 -9.85 -13.79
C GLY A 24 20.10 -8.81 -13.24
N ARG A 25 19.69 -7.56 -12.97
CA ARG A 25 20.61 -6.50 -12.51
C ARG A 25 20.65 -6.35 -10.98
N SER A 26 21.85 -6.14 -10.45
CA SER A 26 22.02 -5.93 -9.00
C SER A 26 21.42 -4.58 -8.55
N PRO A 27 20.85 -4.48 -7.34
CA PRO A 27 20.17 -3.27 -6.86
C PRO A 27 21.03 -1.99 -6.83
N LEU A 28 22.36 -2.11 -6.85
CA LEU A 28 23.28 -0.97 -6.75
C LEU A 28 23.42 -0.17 -8.06
N GLU A 29 23.09 -0.75 -9.21
CA GLU A 29 23.24 -0.08 -10.51
C GLU A 29 21.99 0.72 -10.94
N HIS A 30 20.89 0.64 -10.18
CA HIS A 30 19.67 1.41 -10.46
C HIS A 30 19.70 2.83 -9.86
N ALA A 31 20.75 3.16 -9.11
CA ALA A 31 20.89 4.44 -8.41
C ALA A 31 21.73 5.46 -9.19
N GLU A 32 21.60 5.54 -10.52
CA GLU A 32 22.17 6.64 -11.29
C GLU A 32 21.18 7.13 -12.35
N HIS A 33 20.47 8.21 -12.03
CA HIS A 33 20.17 9.38 -12.88
C HIS A 33 18.83 10.04 -12.51
N GLY A 34 18.93 11.33 -12.15
CA GLY A 34 17.79 12.20 -11.85
C GLY A 34 18.24 13.50 -11.17
N GLY A 35 19.27 14.16 -11.70
CA GLY A 35 19.74 15.44 -11.21
C GLY A 35 18.75 16.55 -11.51
N ALA A 36 18.25 17.21 -10.46
CA ALA A 36 17.52 18.47 -10.58
C ALA A 36 18.50 19.61 -10.88
N GLY A 37 18.08 20.49 -11.81
CA GLY A 37 18.88 21.54 -12.41
C GLY A 37 19.51 22.54 -11.44
N ALA A 38 20.74 22.93 -11.80
CA ALA A 38 21.50 23.99 -11.19
C ALA A 38 20.83 25.36 -11.47
N ASN A 39 20.60 26.12 -10.40
CA ASN A 39 20.42 27.56 -10.48
C ASN A 39 21.81 28.19 -10.38
N ASP A 40 22.13 29.02 -11.36
CA ASP A 40 23.37 29.75 -11.52
C ASP A 40 23.46 30.91 -10.51
N GLY A 41 24.65 31.18 -9.97
CA GLY A 41 24.96 32.42 -9.24
C GLY A 41 25.57 32.28 -7.84
N GLY A 42 26.90 32.46 -7.77
CA GLY A 42 27.57 33.04 -6.60
C GLY A 42 28.40 32.07 -5.75
N GLU A 43 29.61 31.78 -6.20
CA GLU A 43 30.65 31.09 -5.43
C GLU A 43 30.94 31.82 -4.10
N ARG A 44 30.49 31.22 -2.99
CA ARG A 44 31.15 31.34 -1.69
C ARG A 44 31.43 29.94 -1.17
N GLY A 45 32.61 29.45 -1.49
CA GLY A 45 33.12 28.16 -1.03
C GLY A 45 33.19 28.11 0.50
N PHE A 46 32.44 27.18 1.08
CA PHE A 46 32.61 26.76 2.45
C PHE A 46 33.58 25.57 2.47
N THR A 47 34.82 25.82 2.90
CA THR A 47 35.85 24.79 3.08
C THR A 47 35.78 24.28 4.52
N PRO A 48 35.57 22.97 4.76
CA PRO A 48 35.67 22.42 6.10
C PRO A 48 37.14 22.45 6.57
N PRO A 49 37.45 22.90 7.80
CA PRO A 49 38.82 22.94 8.28
C PRO A 49 39.30 21.53 8.64
N GLY A 50 40.33 21.03 7.96
CA GLY A 50 41.04 19.83 8.44
C GLY A 50 41.76 18.92 7.45
N ALA A 51 41.86 19.24 6.16
CA ALA A 51 42.60 18.39 5.20
C ALA A 51 43.79 19.14 4.60
N THR A 52 44.92 19.18 5.32
CA THR A 52 46.22 19.44 4.71
C THR A 52 46.72 18.18 4.04
N SER A 53 46.85 18.23 2.71
CA SER A 53 47.56 17.26 1.90
C SER A 53 49.07 17.44 2.10
N GLN A 54 49.76 16.36 2.49
CA GLN A 54 51.18 16.21 2.21
C GLN A 54 51.46 14.81 1.69
N SER A 55 51.95 14.80 0.45
CA SER A 55 52.62 13.68 -0.19
C SER A 55 53.95 13.38 0.51
N GLY A 56 54.16 12.13 0.89
CA GLY A 56 55.45 11.63 1.37
C GLY A 56 55.48 10.11 1.29
N ALA A 57 56.28 9.58 0.39
CA ALA A 57 56.60 8.16 0.32
C ALA A 57 57.43 7.76 1.55
N ASN A 58 57.11 6.62 2.16
CA ASN A 58 58.03 5.60 2.67
C ASN A 58 57.21 4.44 3.23
N GLY A 59 57.55 3.22 2.84
CA GLY A 59 56.96 2.02 3.42
C GLY A 59 57.51 1.76 4.82
N GLU A 60 56.71 1.14 5.66
CA GLU A 60 57.09 0.11 6.63
C GLU A 60 55.86 -0.36 7.43
N ASP A 61 55.77 -1.69 7.56
CA ASP A 61 55.21 -2.49 8.65
C ASP A 61 53.71 -2.39 9.04
N MET A 62 52.94 -3.39 8.60
CA MET A 62 51.59 -3.70 9.07
C MET A 62 51.66 -4.58 10.32
N SER A 63 51.96 -3.98 11.49
CA SER A 63 51.64 -4.60 12.77
C SER A 63 51.35 -3.55 13.86
N SER A 64 50.08 -3.16 13.99
CA SER A 64 49.53 -2.75 15.29
C SER A 64 48.01 -2.71 15.23
N GLY A 65 47.38 -3.41 16.19
CA GLY A 65 45.94 -3.42 16.38
C GLY A 65 45.45 -2.02 16.78
N GLY A 66 44.85 -1.31 15.81
CA GLY A 66 44.09 -0.10 16.09
C GLY A 66 42.72 -0.48 16.63
N THR A 67 42.54 -0.42 17.94
CA THR A 67 41.20 -0.48 18.55
C THR A 67 40.43 0.75 18.07
N ALA A 68 39.46 0.54 17.17
CA ALA A 68 38.53 1.60 16.79
C ALA A 68 37.76 2.02 18.05
N THR A 69 38.16 3.15 18.64
CA THR A 69 37.47 3.70 19.80
C THR A 69 36.18 4.31 19.29
N LEU A 70 35.07 3.57 19.46
CA LEU A 70 33.73 4.12 19.37
C LEU A 70 33.65 5.28 20.36
N THR A 71 33.78 6.50 19.84
CA THR A 71 33.55 7.70 20.63
C THR A 71 32.05 7.80 20.82
N GLY A 72 31.54 7.13 21.86
CA GLY A 72 30.15 7.21 22.23
C GLY A 72 29.74 8.68 22.30
N THR A 73 28.72 9.06 21.55
CA THR A 73 28.09 10.37 21.70
C THR A 73 27.80 10.56 23.18
N ARG A 74 28.45 11.54 23.81
CA ARG A 74 28.16 11.88 25.21
C ARG A 74 26.65 12.10 25.28
N ARG A 75 25.93 11.23 26.02
CA ARG A 75 24.54 11.52 26.37
C ARG A 75 24.56 12.88 27.06
N ALA A 76 23.90 13.87 26.47
CA ALA A 76 23.49 15.04 27.23
C ALA A 76 22.56 14.51 28.32
N THR A 77 23.08 14.34 29.54
CA THR A 77 22.39 13.64 30.63
C THR A 77 21.33 14.49 31.31
N ASP A 78 21.21 15.76 30.96
CA ASP A 78 20.18 16.66 31.50
C ASP A 78 19.60 17.56 30.40
N LEU A 79 18.87 16.93 29.46
CA LEU A 79 18.08 17.67 28.49
C LEU A 79 16.83 18.23 29.17
N ARG A 80 16.41 19.44 28.77
CA ARG A 80 15.27 20.12 29.41
C ARG A 80 13.98 19.31 29.38
N VAL A 81 13.72 18.57 28.29
CA VAL A 81 12.44 17.89 28.01
C VAL A 81 12.63 16.40 27.64
N VAL A 82 13.63 16.08 26.83
CA VAL A 82 13.88 14.70 26.36
C VAL A 82 14.21 13.78 27.53
N GLY A 83 13.47 12.67 27.63
CA GLY A 83 13.60 11.71 28.75
C GLY A 83 12.77 12.05 29.98
N LYS A 84 11.95 13.11 29.95
CA LYS A 84 11.06 13.51 31.04
C LYS A 84 9.60 13.18 30.70
N ALA A 85 8.81 12.90 31.74
CA ALA A 85 7.38 12.64 31.60
C ALA A 85 6.64 13.96 31.36
N GLU A 86 6.30 14.23 30.11
CA GLU A 86 5.51 15.39 29.72
C GLU A 86 4.04 15.02 29.53
N ARG A 87 3.16 16.01 29.73
CA ARG A 87 1.73 15.84 29.43
C ARG A 87 1.56 15.61 27.92
N LYS A 88 0.88 14.52 27.54
CA LYS A 88 0.53 14.31 26.13
C LYS A 88 -0.32 15.48 25.60
N VAL A 89 0.00 15.94 24.39
CA VAL A 89 -0.66 17.09 23.73
C VAL A 89 -2.17 16.90 23.53
N ASP A 90 -2.61 15.66 23.34
CA ASP A 90 -4.00 15.27 23.09
C ASP A 90 -4.77 14.88 24.37
N ALA A 91 -4.08 14.71 25.51
CA ALA A 91 -4.66 14.11 26.71
C ALA A 91 -5.93 14.81 27.18
N VAL A 92 -5.93 16.15 27.21
CA VAL A 92 -7.09 16.93 27.70
C VAL A 92 -8.31 16.69 26.83
N LYS A 93 -8.12 16.67 25.51
CA LYS A 93 -9.18 16.48 24.52
C LYS A 93 -9.83 15.11 24.73
N LEU A 94 -9.01 14.06 24.83
CA LEU A 94 -9.46 12.68 25.01
C LEU A 94 -10.19 12.46 26.34
N VAL A 95 -9.65 12.94 27.46
CA VAL A 95 -10.26 12.68 28.78
C VAL A 95 -11.49 13.54 29.08
N THR A 96 -11.76 14.58 28.28
CA THR A 96 -12.94 15.44 28.44
C THR A 96 -14.06 15.11 27.46
N GLY A 97 -13.92 14.05 26.66
CA GLY A 97 -14.92 13.65 25.67
C GLY A 97 -15.11 14.67 24.54
N LYS A 98 -14.07 15.46 24.24
CA LYS A 98 -14.11 16.37 23.09
C LYS A 98 -13.84 15.60 21.80
N PRO A 99 -14.44 16.00 20.67
CA PRO A 99 -14.24 15.35 19.37
C PRO A 99 -12.75 15.09 19.08
N ALA A 100 -12.43 13.84 18.82
CA ALA A 100 -11.07 13.37 18.62
C ALA A 100 -10.95 12.37 17.47
N PHE A 101 -12.06 11.79 17.02
CA PHE A 101 -12.17 10.70 16.07
C PHE A 101 -13.02 11.11 14.87
N VAL A 102 -12.95 10.34 13.78
CA VAL A 102 -13.64 10.70 12.52
C VAL A 102 -15.15 10.68 12.71
N ASP A 103 -15.66 9.69 13.46
CA ASP A 103 -17.10 9.52 13.74
C ASP A 103 -17.69 10.63 14.65
N ASP A 104 -16.84 11.45 15.27
CA ASP A 104 -17.30 12.62 16.04
C ASP A 104 -17.66 13.82 15.15
N ILE A 105 -17.39 13.74 13.84
CA ILE A 105 -17.61 14.83 12.89
C ILE A 105 -19.04 14.76 12.36
N ASP A 106 -19.80 15.82 12.61
CA ASP A 106 -21.14 16.01 12.05
C ASP A 106 -21.10 17.05 10.92
N LEU A 107 -21.62 16.68 9.75
CA LEU A 107 -21.72 17.54 8.57
C LEU A 107 -23.17 17.56 8.09
N ARG A 108 -23.60 18.74 7.62
CA ARG A 108 -24.91 18.87 7.00
C ARG A 108 -24.98 18.00 5.74
N GLU A 109 -26.11 17.32 5.56
CA GLU A 109 -26.39 16.48 4.38
C GLU A 109 -25.37 15.35 4.17
N LEU A 110 -24.73 14.89 5.25
CA LEU A 110 -23.83 13.74 5.21
C LEU A 110 -24.58 12.49 4.75
N LEU A 111 -24.09 11.86 3.70
CA LEU A 111 -24.56 10.55 3.27
C LEU A 111 -23.77 9.45 3.97
N HIS A 112 -24.46 8.36 4.30
CA HIS A 112 -23.88 7.18 4.91
C HIS A 112 -23.56 6.14 3.85
N ALA A 113 -22.28 5.75 3.80
CA ALA A 113 -21.81 4.72 2.90
C ALA A 113 -21.91 3.32 3.53
N ARG A 114 -22.32 2.33 2.72
CA ARG A 114 -22.28 0.90 3.05
C ARG A 114 -21.78 0.09 1.86
N LEU A 115 -21.13 -1.03 2.14
CA LEU A 115 -20.59 -1.93 1.13
C LEU A 115 -21.38 -3.24 1.12
N LEU A 116 -21.80 -3.67 -0.05
CA LEU A 116 -22.18 -5.07 -0.26
C LEU A 116 -20.89 -5.87 -0.37
N THR A 117 -20.73 -6.89 0.45
CA THR A 117 -19.52 -7.74 0.46
C THR A 117 -19.83 -9.16 0.02
N SER A 118 -18.87 -9.79 -0.64
CA SER A 118 -18.97 -11.16 -1.15
C SER A 118 -19.17 -12.16 -0.01
N PRO A 119 -20.16 -13.07 -0.11
CA PRO A 119 -20.26 -14.22 0.78
C PRO A 119 -19.36 -15.40 0.36
N HIS A 120 -18.65 -15.27 -0.77
CA HIS A 120 -17.87 -16.36 -1.38
C HIS A 120 -16.36 -16.09 -1.29
N ALA A 121 -15.61 -17.15 -0.97
CA ALA A 121 -14.16 -17.10 -0.92
C ALA A 121 -13.50 -16.93 -2.29
N HIS A 122 -14.17 -17.35 -3.36
CA HIS A 122 -13.74 -17.10 -4.74
C HIS A 122 -14.95 -17.23 -5.67
N ALA A 123 -15.26 -16.19 -6.44
CA ALA A 123 -16.35 -16.24 -7.43
C ALA A 123 -16.18 -15.19 -8.53
N LEU A 124 -16.79 -15.45 -9.69
CA LEU A 124 -17.06 -14.42 -10.70
C LEU A 124 -18.48 -13.91 -10.50
N ILE A 125 -18.66 -12.59 -10.58
CA ILE A 125 -19.95 -11.94 -10.69
C ILE A 125 -20.35 -12.02 -12.16
N ARG A 126 -21.30 -12.91 -12.48
CA ARG A 126 -21.85 -13.04 -13.85
C ARG A 126 -22.70 -11.83 -14.20
N ASP A 127 -23.54 -11.40 -13.25
CA ASP A 127 -24.34 -10.21 -13.36
C ASP A 127 -24.64 -9.61 -11.98
N ILE A 128 -24.96 -8.32 -11.99
CA ILE A 128 -25.38 -7.55 -10.82
C ILE A 128 -26.49 -6.58 -11.23
N ASP A 129 -27.62 -6.68 -10.54
CA ASP A 129 -28.77 -5.79 -10.68
C ASP A 129 -28.97 -5.00 -9.38
N ALA A 130 -28.78 -3.68 -9.50
CA ALA A 130 -28.96 -2.71 -8.43
C ALA A 130 -30.16 -1.78 -8.68
N SER A 131 -31.05 -2.10 -9.63
CA SER A 131 -32.15 -1.23 -10.04
C SER A 131 -33.12 -0.91 -8.91
N GLU A 132 -33.52 -1.90 -8.10
CA GLU A 132 -34.39 -1.71 -6.94
C GLU A 132 -33.71 -0.88 -5.85
N ALA A 133 -32.42 -1.13 -5.58
CA ALA A 133 -31.64 -0.36 -4.61
C ALA A 133 -31.53 1.12 -5.03
N ARG A 134 -31.30 1.40 -6.31
CA ARG A 134 -31.24 2.76 -6.87
C ARG A 134 -32.58 3.49 -6.84
N ALA A 135 -33.69 2.76 -6.90
CA ALA A 135 -35.03 3.32 -6.86
C ALA A 135 -35.55 3.58 -5.43
N LEU A 136 -34.83 3.10 -4.40
CA LEU A 136 -35.23 3.27 -3.01
C LEU A 136 -35.13 4.75 -2.59
N PRO A 137 -36.21 5.37 -2.06
CA PRO A 137 -36.16 6.75 -1.59
C PRO A 137 -35.08 6.97 -0.52
N GLY A 138 -34.32 8.06 -0.67
CA GLY A 138 -33.20 8.41 0.21
C GLY A 138 -31.86 7.77 -0.20
N VAL A 139 -31.82 6.93 -1.23
CA VAL A 139 -30.56 6.48 -1.87
C VAL A 139 -30.13 7.47 -2.92
N HIS A 140 -28.86 7.89 -2.85
CA HIS A 140 -28.27 8.87 -3.78
C HIS A 140 -27.32 8.22 -4.78
N ALA A 141 -26.67 7.12 -4.41
CA ALA A 141 -25.81 6.37 -5.32
C ALA A 141 -25.76 4.88 -4.97
N VAL A 142 -25.70 4.04 -6.02
CA VAL A 142 -25.31 2.63 -5.93
C VAL A 142 -24.30 2.35 -7.03
N LEU A 143 -23.05 2.14 -6.63
CA LEU A 143 -21.91 1.87 -7.51
C LEU A 143 -21.58 0.39 -7.53
N THR A 144 -21.37 -0.14 -8.72
CA THR A 144 -20.92 -1.50 -9.00
C THR A 144 -19.65 -1.45 -9.86
N HIS A 145 -19.09 -2.60 -10.21
CA HIS A 145 -17.99 -2.68 -11.18
C HIS A 145 -18.33 -2.05 -12.55
N LYS A 146 -19.63 -1.86 -12.87
CA LYS A 146 -20.09 -1.22 -14.12
C LYS A 146 -19.96 0.31 -14.10
N ASP A 147 -19.80 0.91 -12.92
CA ASP A 147 -19.87 2.35 -12.70
C ASP A 147 -18.50 2.99 -12.41
N VAL A 148 -17.45 2.17 -12.23
CA VAL A 148 -16.10 2.62 -11.88
C VAL A 148 -15.07 2.18 -12.92
N PRO A 149 -14.01 2.98 -13.18
CA PRO A 149 -12.94 2.54 -14.06
C PRO A 149 -12.17 1.39 -13.41
N ARG A 150 -11.86 0.38 -14.22
CA ARG A 150 -11.13 -0.82 -13.78
C ARG A 150 -9.62 -0.56 -13.75
N ILE A 151 -9.19 0.26 -12.79
CA ILE A 151 -7.78 0.65 -12.63
C ILE A 151 -7.14 -0.26 -11.57
N PRO A 152 -6.06 -0.99 -11.91
CA PRO A 152 -5.35 -1.82 -10.94
C PRO A 152 -4.59 -0.95 -9.94
N TYR A 153 -4.66 -1.31 -8.67
CA TYR A 153 -3.87 -0.71 -7.60
C TYR A 153 -3.30 -1.82 -6.70
N THR A 154 -2.42 -1.42 -5.78
CA THR A 154 -1.80 -2.36 -4.84
C THR A 154 -2.20 -2.08 -3.40
N THR A 155 -2.28 -3.14 -2.61
CA THR A 155 -2.51 -3.09 -1.17
C THR A 155 -1.23 -3.34 -0.36
N ALA A 156 -0.07 -3.48 -1.02
CA ALA A 156 1.21 -3.72 -0.37
C ALA A 156 1.67 -2.56 0.54
N GLY A 157 1.23 -1.33 0.24
CA GLY A 157 1.36 -0.18 1.13
C GLY A 157 2.79 0.31 1.34
N GLN A 158 3.66 0.17 0.35
CA GLN A 158 5.06 0.58 0.41
C GLN A 158 5.26 2.02 -0.10
N SER A 159 6.41 2.61 0.25
CA SER A 159 6.80 3.94 -0.22
C SER A 159 7.06 3.97 -1.71
N TRP A 160 6.87 5.13 -2.34
CA TRP A 160 7.21 5.33 -3.75
C TRP A 160 8.74 5.18 -4.01
N PRO A 161 9.16 4.47 -5.07
CA PRO A 161 8.35 3.70 -6.01
C PRO A 161 7.83 2.39 -5.39
N GLU A 162 6.54 2.12 -5.55
CA GLU A 162 5.85 0.96 -4.96
C GLU A 162 6.12 -0.32 -5.79
N PRO A 163 6.89 -1.30 -5.26
CA PRO A 163 7.32 -2.48 -6.00
C PRO A 163 6.28 -3.62 -5.99
N GLY A 164 5.22 -3.51 -5.20
CA GLY A 164 4.20 -4.55 -5.04
C GLY A 164 3.32 -4.78 -6.27
N PRO A 165 2.62 -5.92 -6.31
CA PRO A 165 1.70 -6.27 -7.40
C PRO A 165 0.52 -5.29 -7.43
N HIS A 166 0.18 -4.81 -8.62
CA HIS A 166 -1.03 -4.04 -8.86
C HIS A 166 -2.09 -4.98 -9.39
N ASP A 167 -2.79 -5.64 -8.48
CA ASP A 167 -3.66 -6.79 -8.73
C ASP A 167 -5.03 -6.68 -8.05
N GLN A 168 -5.33 -5.50 -7.49
CA GLN A 168 -6.60 -5.15 -6.86
C GLN A 168 -7.34 -4.09 -7.66
N TYR A 169 -8.67 -4.09 -7.53
CA TYR A 169 -9.56 -3.11 -8.16
C TYR A 169 -10.58 -2.59 -7.15
N CYS A 170 -11.12 -1.39 -7.41
CA CYS A 170 -12.03 -0.73 -6.45
C CYS A 170 -13.30 -1.58 -6.23
N LEU A 171 -13.97 -1.88 -7.34
CA LEU A 171 -15.03 -2.88 -7.48
C LEU A 171 -14.71 -3.69 -8.74
N ASP A 172 -14.78 -5.00 -8.68
CA ASP A 172 -14.36 -5.90 -9.77
C ASP A 172 -15.44 -6.94 -10.10
N THR A 173 -15.26 -7.64 -11.21
CA THR A 173 -16.10 -8.81 -11.56
C THR A 173 -15.66 -10.07 -10.85
N THR A 174 -14.46 -10.11 -10.27
CA THR A 174 -13.94 -11.28 -9.56
C THR A 174 -13.81 -10.93 -8.08
N VAL A 175 -14.42 -11.74 -7.21
CA VAL A 175 -14.28 -11.62 -5.75
C VAL A 175 -13.41 -12.75 -5.23
N ARG A 176 -12.44 -12.43 -4.36
CA ARG A 176 -11.31 -13.32 -4.03
C ARG A 176 -11.24 -13.73 -2.55
N PHE A 177 -12.18 -13.27 -1.74
CA PHE A 177 -12.35 -13.68 -0.34
C PHE A 177 -13.75 -13.32 0.17
N VAL A 178 -14.16 -13.94 1.30
CA VAL A 178 -15.38 -13.55 2.00
C VAL A 178 -15.17 -12.17 2.63
N GLY A 179 -15.99 -11.20 2.25
CA GLY A 179 -15.79 -9.79 2.62
C GLY A 179 -15.28 -8.89 1.48
N ASP A 180 -14.95 -9.46 0.32
CA ASP A 180 -14.51 -8.66 -0.84
C ASP A 180 -15.62 -7.75 -1.37
N ARG A 181 -15.27 -6.60 -1.93
CA ARG A 181 -16.23 -5.52 -2.25
C ARG A 181 -16.98 -5.82 -3.54
N VAL A 182 -18.32 -5.82 -3.47
CA VAL A 182 -19.21 -6.12 -4.61
C VAL A 182 -19.90 -4.86 -5.12
N ALA A 183 -20.42 -4.04 -4.21
CA ALA A 183 -21.07 -2.77 -4.53
C ALA A 183 -20.94 -1.79 -3.36
N ALA A 184 -21.12 -0.50 -3.63
CA ALA A 184 -21.16 0.56 -2.64
C ALA A 184 -22.46 1.35 -2.76
N VAL A 185 -23.09 1.64 -1.62
CA VAL A 185 -24.32 2.45 -1.51
C VAL A 185 -24.00 3.71 -0.72
N ALA A 186 -24.57 4.85 -1.13
CA ALA A 186 -24.64 6.07 -0.35
C ALA A 186 -26.11 6.50 -0.17
N ALA A 187 -26.54 6.70 1.08
CA ALA A 187 -27.93 7.06 1.41
C ALA A 187 -28.01 8.07 2.56
N GLU A 188 -29.17 8.69 2.74
CA GLU A 188 -29.42 9.72 3.76
C GLU A 188 -29.29 9.24 5.21
N THR A 189 -29.45 7.93 5.44
CA THR A 189 -29.31 7.32 6.77
C THR A 189 -28.61 5.96 6.68
N PRO A 190 -27.96 5.50 7.76
CA PRO A 190 -27.39 4.16 7.83
C PRO A 190 -28.42 3.05 7.53
N GLU A 191 -29.65 3.22 8.00
CA GLU A 191 -30.74 2.24 7.85
C GLU A 191 -31.20 2.11 6.40
N ILE A 192 -31.32 3.23 5.68
CA ILE A 192 -31.65 3.22 4.25
C ILE A 192 -30.50 2.59 3.46
N ALA A 193 -29.24 2.88 3.82
CA ALA A 193 -28.09 2.28 3.15
C ALA A 193 -28.09 0.75 3.32
N GLU A 194 -28.37 0.25 4.53
CA GLU A 194 -28.48 -1.19 4.81
C GLU A 194 -29.65 -1.83 4.05
N GLN A 195 -30.81 -1.18 4.04
CA GLN A 195 -31.97 -1.67 3.28
C GLN A 195 -31.66 -1.76 1.79
N ALA A 196 -30.98 -0.76 1.23
CA ALA A 196 -30.60 -0.74 -0.18
C ALA A 196 -29.67 -1.91 -0.54
N LEU A 197 -28.73 -2.30 0.34
CA LEU A 197 -27.89 -3.47 0.11
C LEU A 197 -28.72 -4.75 -0.10
N SER A 198 -29.79 -4.93 0.67
CA SER A 198 -30.67 -6.11 0.56
C SER A 198 -31.45 -6.20 -0.76
N LEU A 199 -31.55 -5.09 -1.50
CA LEU A 199 -32.24 -5.00 -2.78
C LEU A 199 -31.31 -5.26 -3.98
N ILE A 200 -30.00 -5.37 -3.74
CA ILE A 200 -29.02 -5.67 -4.79
C ILE A 200 -29.01 -7.18 -5.03
N LYS A 201 -29.22 -7.60 -6.27
CA LYS A 201 -29.20 -9.00 -6.70
C LYS A 201 -27.91 -9.28 -7.44
N VAL A 202 -27.19 -10.32 -7.02
CA VAL A 202 -25.89 -10.69 -7.60
C VAL A 202 -25.92 -12.15 -8.02
N ASP A 203 -25.56 -12.42 -9.26
CA ASP A 203 -25.38 -13.77 -9.79
C ASP A 203 -23.90 -14.15 -9.73
N TYR A 204 -23.59 -15.19 -8.95
CA TYR A 204 -22.23 -15.66 -8.73
C TYR A 204 -21.98 -16.99 -9.42
N GLU A 205 -20.88 -17.07 -10.18
CA GLU A 205 -20.20 -18.32 -10.47
C GLU A 205 -19.16 -18.60 -9.39
N VAL A 206 -19.48 -19.49 -8.46
CA VAL A 206 -18.54 -19.87 -7.40
C VAL A 206 -17.39 -20.68 -8.00
N LEU A 207 -16.17 -20.24 -7.74
CA LEU A 207 -14.94 -20.88 -8.21
C LEU A 207 -14.25 -21.66 -7.08
N PRO A 208 -13.34 -22.60 -7.42
CA PRO A 208 -12.50 -23.25 -6.42
C PRO A 208 -11.71 -22.22 -5.62
N ALA A 209 -11.84 -22.27 -4.29
CA ALA A 209 -11.08 -21.44 -3.37
C ALA A 209 -9.76 -22.13 -2.98
N ILE A 210 -8.69 -21.35 -2.86
CA ILE A 210 -7.39 -21.79 -2.35
C ILE A 210 -7.21 -21.15 -0.97
N LEU A 211 -7.29 -21.98 0.08
CA LEU A 211 -7.20 -21.52 1.48
C LEU A 211 -5.83 -21.85 2.12
N ASP A 212 -4.94 -22.47 1.36
CA ASP A 212 -3.59 -22.85 1.77
C ASP A 212 -2.61 -22.36 0.69
N SER A 213 -1.78 -21.38 1.04
CA SER A 213 -0.83 -20.76 0.11
C SER A 213 0.16 -21.76 -0.48
N ARG A 214 0.49 -22.84 0.24
CA ARG A 214 1.38 -23.91 -0.25
C ARG A 214 0.80 -24.66 -1.44
N ARG A 215 -0.54 -24.74 -1.51
CA ARG A 215 -1.26 -25.35 -2.63
C ARG A 215 -1.43 -24.41 -3.81
N ALA A 216 -1.24 -23.10 -3.61
CA ALA A 216 -1.43 -22.11 -4.66
C ALA A 216 -0.42 -22.24 -5.81
N ILE A 217 0.77 -22.79 -5.53
CA ILE A 217 1.86 -22.98 -6.49
C ILE A 217 1.84 -24.35 -7.18
N GLU A 218 0.93 -25.25 -6.78
CA GLU A 218 0.83 -26.60 -7.35
C GLU A 218 0.41 -26.54 -8.83
N PRO A 219 0.92 -27.45 -9.69
CA PRO A 219 0.47 -27.52 -11.08
C PRO A 219 -1.05 -27.71 -11.17
N GLY A 220 -1.71 -26.85 -11.95
CA GLY A 220 -3.16 -26.89 -12.13
C GLY A 220 -3.97 -26.20 -11.02
N ALA A 221 -3.32 -25.56 -10.05
CA ALA A 221 -4.00 -24.70 -9.08
C ALA A 221 -4.79 -23.59 -9.80
N GLN A 222 -5.94 -23.23 -9.22
CA GLN A 222 -6.77 -22.14 -9.74
C GLN A 222 -5.94 -20.85 -9.76
N ARG A 223 -5.84 -20.21 -10.93
CA ARG A 223 -5.18 -18.91 -11.06
C ARG A 223 -6.07 -17.83 -10.44
N ILE A 224 -5.55 -17.08 -9.47
CA ILE A 224 -6.31 -16.09 -8.67
C ILE A 224 -6.35 -14.72 -9.35
N HIS A 225 -5.27 -14.35 -10.05
CA HIS A 225 -5.15 -13.08 -10.78
C HIS A 225 -4.91 -13.35 -12.28
N PRO A 226 -5.95 -13.77 -13.02
CA PRO A 226 -5.85 -14.04 -14.44
C PRO A 226 -5.70 -12.80 -15.34
N GLU A 227 -5.96 -11.61 -14.80
CA GLU A 227 -6.32 -10.44 -15.59
C GLU A 227 -5.13 -9.77 -16.28
N PRO A 228 -5.28 -9.36 -17.55
CA PRO A 228 -4.19 -8.77 -18.31
C PRO A 228 -3.81 -7.35 -17.85
N GLU A 229 -4.72 -6.65 -17.17
CA GLU A 229 -4.48 -5.30 -16.64
C GLU A 229 -3.62 -5.33 -15.36
N SER A 230 -3.61 -6.46 -14.65
CA SER A 230 -2.76 -6.63 -13.47
C SER A 230 -1.29 -6.69 -13.87
N TYR A 231 -0.42 -6.01 -13.12
CA TYR A 231 1.01 -5.94 -13.41
C TYR A 231 1.87 -5.99 -12.15
N ARG A 232 3.19 -6.18 -12.32
CA ARG A 232 4.17 -6.35 -11.22
C ARG A 232 3.93 -7.57 -10.32
N ILE A 233 3.07 -8.50 -10.72
CA ILE A 233 2.99 -9.83 -10.09
C ILE A 233 4.22 -10.63 -10.55
N TYR A 234 4.96 -11.22 -9.61
CA TYR A 234 6.19 -11.96 -9.93
C TYR A 234 5.95 -13.13 -10.88
N ASP A 235 4.98 -14.00 -10.57
CA ASP A 235 4.54 -15.10 -11.44
C ASP A 235 3.05 -15.39 -11.21
N ALA A 236 2.22 -14.66 -11.96
CA ALA A 236 0.77 -14.79 -11.87
C ALA A 236 0.25 -16.17 -12.30
N ALA A 237 1.00 -16.91 -13.12
CA ALA A 237 0.59 -18.24 -13.58
C ALA A 237 0.72 -19.29 -12.46
N ARG A 238 1.65 -19.08 -11.52
CA ARG A 238 1.84 -19.92 -10.33
C ARG A 238 1.33 -19.31 -9.04
N ASN A 239 0.52 -18.24 -9.10
CA ASN A 239 0.02 -17.50 -7.93
C ASN A 239 1.14 -16.98 -7.00
N ILE A 240 2.31 -16.61 -7.54
CA ILE A 240 3.41 -16.04 -6.77
C ILE A 240 3.35 -14.52 -6.89
N ALA A 241 2.90 -13.85 -5.84
CA ALA A 241 2.75 -12.40 -5.79
C ALA A 241 4.12 -11.68 -5.84
N ALA A 242 5.08 -12.16 -5.05
CA ALA A 242 6.41 -11.58 -4.91
C ALA A 242 7.47 -12.64 -4.60
N HIS A 243 8.73 -12.32 -4.88
CA HIS A 243 9.88 -13.15 -4.54
C HIS A 243 11.01 -12.27 -4.01
N ILE A 244 11.57 -12.63 -2.86
CA ILE A 244 12.70 -11.94 -2.23
C ILE A 244 13.78 -12.99 -2.01
N HIS A 245 14.97 -12.72 -2.54
CA HIS A 245 16.17 -13.52 -2.28
C HIS A 245 17.17 -12.66 -1.52
N ALA A 246 17.64 -13.15 -0.38
CA ALA A 246 18.65 -12.50 0.44
C ALA A 246 19.64 -13.55 0.94
N GLU A 247 20.93 -13.25 0.76
CA GLU A 247 22.03 -14.13 1.11
C GLU A 247 23.08 -13.31 1.86
N VAL A 248 23.67 -13.88 2.90
CA VAL A 248 24.73 -13.25 3.69
C VAL A 248 25.82 -14.29 3.94
N GLY A 249 26.99 -14.09 3.33
CA GLY A 249 28.10 -15.03 3.41
C GLY A 249 27.95 -16.20 2.43
N ASP A 250 28.43 -17.38 2.83
CA ASP A 250 28.35 -18.64 2.05
C ASP A 250 27.56 -19.65 2.89
N VAL A 251 26.29 -19.83 2.53
CA VAL A 251 25.34 -20.63 3.32
C VAL A 251 25.68 -22.12 3.22
N GLU A 252 26.02 -22.58 2.02
CA GLU A 252 26.41 -23.96 1.71
C GLU A 252 27.63 -24.40 2.50
N ARG A 253 28.68 -23.57 2.53
CA ARG A 253 29.86 -23.79 3.37
C ARG A 253 29.49 -23.80 4.84
N GLY A 254 28.63 -22.87 5.28
CA GLY A 254 28.12 -22.83 6.65
C GLY A 254 27.47 -24.14 7.08
N PHE A 255 26.64 -24.73 6.22
CA PHE A 255 26.06 -26.06 6.45
C PHE A 255 27.11 -27.18 6.47
N ALA A 256 28.08 -27.15 5.55
CA ALA A 256 29.11 -28.19 5.45
C ALA A 256 30.09 -28.22 6.64
N GLU A 257 30.40 -27.06 7.21
CA GLU A 257 31.33 -26.90 8.34
C GLU A 257 30.64 -27.06 9.71
N SER A 258 29.32 -27.21 9.77
CA SER A 258 28.56 -27.27 11.03
C SER A 258 28.63 -28.65 11.71
N ASP A 259 28.93 -28.66 13.01
CA ASP A 259 28.89 -29.89 13.83
C ASP A 259 27.46 -30.42 14.06
N LEU A 260 26.45 -29.54 14.00
CA LEU A 260 25.04 -29.86 14.19
C LEU A 260 24.16 -28.92 13.35
N VAL A 261 23.19 -29.50 12.65
CA VAL A 261 22.14 -28.78 11.91
C VAL A 261 20.79 -29.06 12.55
N VAL A 262 20.03 -28.01 12.88
CA VAL A 262 18.67 -28.13 13.43
C VAL A 262 17.69 -27.50 12.46
N GLU A 263 16.81 -28.33 11.90
CA GLU A 263 15.75 -27.91 10.99
C GLU A 263 14.38 -27.99 11.67
N LYS A 264 13.60 -26.92 11.54
CA LYS A 264 12.24 -26.79 12.08
C LYS A 264 11.39 -25.93 11.15
N GLU A 265 10.12 -26.29 11.03
CA GLU A 265 9.10 -25.49 10.38
C GLU A 265 8.30 -24.73 11.46
N TYR A 266 8.12 -23.42 11.26
CA TYR A 266 7.36 -22.56 12.15
C TYR A 266 6.26 -21.87 11.35
N ILE A 267 5.03 -21.94 11.87
CA ILE A 267 3.87 -21.27 11.30
C ILE A 267 3.43 -20.19 12.27
N VAL A 268 3.41 -18.95 11.80
CA VAL A 268 2.82 -17.83 12.52
C VAL A 268 1.39 -17.65 12.01
N PRO A 269 0.36 -17.68 12.87
CA PRO A 269 -1.02 -17.51 12.44
C PRO A 269 -1.25 -16.09 11.91
N GLN A 270 -2.28 -15.95 11.07
CA GLN A 270 -2.80 -14.63 10.73
C GLN A 270 -3.39 -13.97 11.98
N VAL A 271 -3.05 -12.70 12.20
CA VAL A 271 -3.54 -11.90 13.33
C VAL A 271 -4.12 -10.59 12.81
N GLN A 272 -5.14 -10.08 13.49
CA GLN A 272 -5.74 -8.77 13.23
C GLN A 272 -5.49 -7.86 14.44
N GLN A 273 -5.16 -6.60 14.17
CA GLN A 273 -4.79 -5.61 15.19
C GLN A 273 -5.99 -5.19 16.06
N THR A 274 -7.21 -5.33 15.54
CA THR A 274 -8.48 -5.03 16.24
C THR A 274 -8.44 -3.69 17.00
N PRO A 275 -8.18 -2.56 16.30
CA PRO A 275 -8.25 -1.25 16.94
C PRO A 275 -9.67 -1.00 17.48
N ILE A 276 -9.77 -0.23 18.57
CA ILE A 276 -11.06 0.10 19.21
C ILE A 276 -11.89 1.01 18.30
N GLU A 277 -11.24 1.96 17.63
CA GLU A 277 -11.85 2.73 16.54
C GLU A 277 -11.69 1.94 15.24
N ASN A 278 -12.81 1.73 14.54
CA ASN A 278 -12.80 1.05 13.24
C ASN A 278 -12.30 2.00 12.14
N HIS A 279 -11.97 1.46 10.96
CA HIS A 279 -11.67 2.32 9.81
C HIS A 279 -12.91 3.10 9.40
N ILE A 280 -12.85 4.42 9.54
CA ILE A 280 -13.91 5.36 9.19
C ILE A 280 -13.27 6.47 8.35
N VAL A 281 -13.99 6.94 7.35
CA VAL A 281 -13.57 8.04 6.49
C VAL A 281 -14.77 8.94 6.21
N ILE A 282 -14.54 10.25 6.22
CA ILE A 282 -15.51 11.23 5.74
C ILE A 282 -14.89 11.98 4.57
N THR A 283 -15.63 12.10 3.48
CA THR A 283 -15.21 12.83 2.29
C THR A 283 -16.21 13.91 1.92
N TYR A 284 -15.71 15.05 1.46
CA TYR A 284 -16.52 16.16 0.99
C TYR A 284 -15.70 17.06 0.06
N TRP A 285 -16.37 17.88 -0.74
CA TRP A 285 -15.73 18.97 -1.49
C TRP A 285 -15.72 20.23 -0.63
N ASP A 286 -14.56 20.85 -0.47
CA ASP A 286 -14.44 22.14 0.23
C ASP A 286 -14.84 23.32 -0.67
N GLU A 287 -14.80 24.52 -0.11
CA GLU A 287 -15.13 25.78 -0.80
C GLU A 287 -14.20 26.12 -1.98
N ASP A 288 -13.05 25.47 -2.09
CA ASP A 288 -12.06 25.63 -3.14
C ASP A 288 -12.12 24.49 -4.18
N ASP A 289 -13.21 23.72 -4.21
CA ASP A 289 -13.41 22.54 -5.07
C ASP A 289 -12.31 21.48 -4.88
N ARG A 290 -11.82 21.29 -3.65
CA ARG A 290 -10.88 20.22 -3.31
C ARG A 290 -11.59 19.06 -2.65
N LEU A 291 -11.25 17.84 -3.06
CA LEU A 291 -11.69 16.65 -2.37
C LEU A 291 -10.94 16.52 -1.04
N VAL A 292 -11.68 16.67 0.06
CA VAL A 292 -11.18 16.41 1.41
C VAL A 292 -11.44 14.95 1.76
N VAL A 293 -10.43 14.30 2.33
CA VAL A 293 -10.51 12.95 2.90
C VAL A 293 -10.05 13.06 4.35
N ARG A 294 -10.94 12.75 5.29
CA ARG A 294 -10.74 12.84 6.74
C ARG A 294 -10.79 11.47 7.37
#